data_AF-A0A914Q1S4-F1
#
_entry.id   AF-A0A914Q1S4-F1
#
_cell.length_a   1.000
_cell.length_b   1.000
_cell.length_c   1.000
_cell.angle_alpha   90.00
_cell.angle_beta   90.00
_cell.angle_gamma   90.00
#
_symmetry.space_group_name_H-M   'P 1'
#
loop_
_entity.id
_entity.type
_entity.pdbx_description
1 polymer ?
#
loop_
_entity_poly.entity_id
_entity_poly.type
_entity_poly.pdbx_seq_one_letter_code
_entity_poly.pdbx_strand_id
1 'polypeptide(L)'
;MPELNCYNKGCGKKFDPTKNEEGSCKYHPGPPYFHDAYKIWKCCDKKFTDFGTFLSHPGCTLGKHSNEKVEDIVRLSATKEIRPEKQEEVIVWSGLNKPSERSLASGRMQNLTKEITPGASAAVEKYLATVKEKENNGEIPIGAACVNNSCKTTYNGPETNSTACVHHPGVAIFHEGMKYWSCCKRKTSDFSSFLSQEGCTTGEHKWSKNERVDKIREDWFSRLGYIHLNVYCKGSIGDQCVFETDGLTLRTTIVHGFGDKITDKNYDLFGAIVPEESKIIIGERKIEMVLKQAEPLGWPKLVYSPEENQQESVQS
;
A
#
# COMPACT_ATOMS: atom_id res chain seq x y z
N MET A 1 61.11 19.26 16.72
CA MET A 1 60.15 18.29 17.26
C MET A 1 59.00 18.15 16.27
N PRO A 2 58.29 17.01 16.19
CA PRO A 2 57.21 16.86 15.23
C PRO A 2 56.03 17.76 15.62
N GLU A 3 55.51 18.52 14.65
CA GLU A 3 54.26 19.26 14.80
C GLU A 3 53.10 18.28 15.02
N LEU A 4 52.26 18.53 16.03
CA LEU A 4 51.10 17.69 16.33
C LEU A 4 49.83 18.30 15.76
N ASN A 5 48.89 17.46 15.35
CA ASN A 5 47.57 17.90 14.89
C ASN A 5 46.66 18.14 16.10
N CYS A 6 45.97 19.28 16.10
CA CYS A 6 44.94 19.61 17.08
C CYS A 6 43.63 18.89 16.73
N TYR A 7 43.13 18.06 17.65
CA TYR A 7 41.86 17.34 17.52
C TYR A 7 40.66 18.06 18.15
N ASN A 8 40.85 19.25 18.70
CA ASN A 8 39.73 20.06 19.19
C ASN A 8 38.78 20.43 18.03
N LYS A 9 37.47 20.28 18.27
CA LYS A 9 36.42 20.47 17.26
C LYS A 9 36.43 21.89 16.71
N GLY A 10 36.65 22.03 15.40
CA GLY A 10 36.72 23.33 14.72
C GLY A 10 38.10 24.00 14.70
N CYS A 11 39.15 23.38 15.27
CA CYS A 11 40.52 23.91 15.18
C CYS A 11 41.30 23.31 14.00
N GLY A 12 41.58 22.01 14.02
CA GLY A 12 42.25 21.27 12.92
C GLY A 12 43.69 21.72 12.57
N LYS A 13 44.29 22.63 13.34
CA LYS A 13 45.62 23.19 13.09
C LYS A 13 46.74 22.28 13.62
N LYS A 14 47.92 22.37 12.99
CA LYS A 14 49.17 21.85 13.54
C LYS A 14 49.71 22.81 14.60
N PHE A 15 50.26 22.28 15.68
CA PHE A 15 50.85 23.06 16.77
C PHE A 15 52.11 22.41 17.32
N ASP A 16 52.98 23.23 17.89
CA ASP A 16 54.17 22.77 18.62
C ASP A 16 53.81 22.60 20.11
N PRO A 17 53.98 21.39 20.70
CA PRO A 17 53.67 21.15 22.10
C PRO A 17 54.40 22.06 23.09
N THR A 18 55.58 22.56 22.72
CA THR A 18 56.41 23.43 23.57
C THR A 18 55.97 24.89 23.56
N LYS A 19 55.13 25.29 22.58
CA LYS A 19 54.60 26.65 22.42
C LYS A 19 53.07 26.69 22.52
N ASN A 20 52.48 25.79 23.30
CA ASN A 20 51.02 25.67 23.46
C ASN A 20 50.51 26.53 24.62
N GLU A 21 50.34 27.83 24.37
CA GLU A 21 49.85 28.80 25.34
C GLU A 21 48.32 28.76 25.49
N GLU A 22 47.83 29.26 26.62
CA GLU A 22 46.40 29.35 26.88
C GLU A 22 45.77 30.42 25.98
N GLY A 23 44.94 30.00 25.03
CA GLY A 23 44.30 30.88 24.04
C GLY A 23 44.77 30.69 22.59
N SER A 24 45.75 29.83 22.34
CA SER A 24 46.22 29.54 20.97
C SER A 24 45.19 28.77 20.12
N CYS A 25 44.29 28.02 20.75
CA CYS A 25 43.26 27.22 20.09
C CYS A 25 41.87 27.85 20.24
N LYS A 26 41.17 28.04 19.11
CA LYS A 26 39.73 28.36 19.08
C LYS A 26 38.94 27.11 18.69
N TYR A 27 38.07 26.62 19.57
CA TYR A 27 37.34 25.38 19.36
C TYR A 27 35.93 25.40 19.96
N HIS A 28 35.11 24.42 19.59
CA HIS A 28 33.80 24.17 20.18
C HIS A 28 33.90 23.04 21.22
N PRO A 29 33.66 23.30 22.53
CA PRO A 29 33.67 22.26 23.56
C PRO A 29 32.43 21.36 23.50
N GLY A 30 31.33 21.85 22.94
CA GLY A 30 30.07 21.12 22.81
C GLY A 30 30.00 20.25 21.54
N PRO A 31 29.30 19.10 21.57
CA PRO A 31 29.09 18.29 20.39
C PRO A 31 28.14 18.98 19.38
N PRO A 32 28.21 18.59 18.09
CA PRO A 32 27.23 19.00 17.10
C PRO A 32 25.84 18.42 17.45
N TYR A 33 24.79 19.16 17.12
CA TYR A 33 23.38 18.78 17.27
C TYR A 33 22.64 19.08 15.97
N PHE A 34 21.87 18.10 15.49
CA PHE A 34 21.14 18.19 14.22
C PHE A 34 19.65 18.03 14.49
N HIS A 35 18.84 19.04 14.12
CA HIS A 35 17.38 19.03 14.31
C HIS A 35 16.69 19.93 13.27
N ASP A 36 15.55 19.50 12.73
CA ASP A 36 14.74 20.25 11.75
C ASP A 36 15.56 20.91 10.64
N ALA A 37 16.41 20.14 9.97
CA ALA A 37 17.33 20.58 8.93
C ALA A 37 18.44 21.58 9.35
N TYR A 38 18.47 22.01 10.62
CA TYR A 38 19.53 22.84 11.19
C TYR A 38 20.69 22.01 11.77
N LYS A 39 21.90 22.54 11.61
CA LYS A 39 23.16 22.08 12.20
C LYS A 39 23.55 23.09 13.27
N ILE A 40 23.74 22.64 14.51
CA ILE A 40 23.90 23.52 15.68
C ILE A 40 25.09 23.04 16.51
N TRP A 41 25.95 23.95 16.95
CA TRP A 41 26.95 23.65 17.97
C TRP A 41 26.32 23.86 19.35
N LYS A 42 26.26 22.81 20.19
CA LYS A 42 25.66 22.94 21.54
C LYS A 42 26.33 24.00 22.42
N CYS A 43 27.57 24.40 22.13
CA CYS A 43 28.26 25.42 22.92
C CYS A 43 27.82 26.85 22.62
N CYS A 44 27.22 27.12 21.46
CA CYS A 44 26.97 28.49 21.03
C CYS A 44 25.63 28.71 20.32
N ASP A 45 24.75 27.71 20.26
CA ASP A 45 23.36 27.73 19.78
C ASP A 45 23.11 28.41 18.41
N LYS A 46 24.18 28.65 17.64
CA LYS A 46 24.09 29.16 16.28
C LYS A 46 23.59 28.07 15.36
N LYS A 47 22.55 28.39 14.60
CA LYS A 47 21.89 27.49 13.67
C LYS A 47 22.40 27.73 12.26
N PHE A 48 22.80 26.66 11.60
CA PHE A 48 23.28 26.67 10.23
C PHE A 48 22.38 25.76 9.39
N THR A 49 22.03 26.18 8.19
CA THR A 49 21.26 25.36 7.24
C THR A 49 22.17 24.54 6.33
N ASP A 50 23.37 25.05 6.04
CA ASP A 50 24.37 24.42 5.17
C ASP A 50 25.53 23.77 5.97
N PHE A 51 25.99 22.60 5.53
CA PHE A 51 27.06 21.84 6.22
C PHE A 51 28.44 22.51 6.12
N GLY A 52 28.74 23.18 5.01
CA GLY A 52 30.02 23.87 4.80
C GLY A 52 30.17 25.07 5.73
N THR A 53 29.10 25.86 5.87
CA THR A 53 29.08 27.00 6.81
C THR A 53 29.15 26.56 8.27
N PHE A 54 28.54 25.42 8.61
CA PHE A 54 28.58 24.82 9.94
C PHE A 54 29.99 24.40 10.36
N LEU A 55 30.71 23.67 9.49
CA LEU A 55 32.07 23.19 9.75
C LEU A 55 33.10 24.33 9.76
N SER A 56 32.88 25.35 8.93
CA SER A 56 33.77 26.52 8.84
C SER A 56 33.54 27.55 9.94
N HIS A 57 32.53 27.37 10.80
CA HIS A 57 32.24 28.32 11.86
C HIS A 57 33.33 28.31 12.95
N PRO A 58 33.97 29.46 13.25
CA PRO A 58 35.05 29.51 14.22
C PRO A 58 34.58 29.04 15.61
N GLY A 59 35.48 28.37 16.32
CA GLY A 59 35.25 27.90 17.69
C GLY A 59 34.74 28.99 18.63
N CYS A 60 33.80 28.62 19.50
CA CYS A 60 33.18 29.49 20.49
C CYS A 60 34.04 29.72 21.75
N THR A 61 35.10 28.92 21.96
CA THR A 61 35.94 28.93 23.18
C THR A 61 37.42 29.00 22.84
N LEU A 62 38.19 29.70 23.68
CA LEU A 62 39.66 29.80 23.63
C LEU A 62 40.29 28.81 24.62
N GLY A 63 41.38 28.14 24.24
CA GLY A 63 42.15 27.27 25.13
C GLY A 63 43.43 26.77 24.48
N LYS A 64 43.99 25.68 25.02
CA LYS A 64 45.18 25.02 24.49
C LYS A 64 44.82 24.03 23.39
N HIS A 65 45.73 23.79 22.45
CA HIS A 65 45.60 22.71 21.50
C HIS A 65 45.71 21.35 22.20
N SER A 66 44.96 20.35 21.74
CA SER A 66 45.04 18.97 22.22
C SER A 66 45.38 18.02 21.09
N ASN A 67 46.34 17.13 21.30
CA ASN A 67 46.68 16.03 20.40
C ASN A 67 45.88 14.75 20.71
N GLU A 68 45.01 14.77 21.72
CA GLU A 68 44.17 13.64 22.10
C GLU A 68 42.93 13.61 21.22
N LYS A 69 42.82 12.55 20.42
CA LYS A 69 41.59 12.25 19.68
C LYS A 69 40.56 11.71 20.68
N VAL A 70 39.69 12.59 21.18
CA VAL A 70 38.53 12.17 21.97
C VAL A 70 37.66 11.29 21.07
N GLU A 71 37.42 10.04 21.46
CA GLU A 71 36.54 9.15 20.72
C GLU A 71 35.17 9.80 20.56
N ASP A 72 34.67 9.83 19.32
CA ASP A 72 33.37 10.43 19.04
C ASP A 72 32.28 9.65 19.79
N ILE A 73 31.60 10.34 20.71
CA ILE A 73 30.41 9.92 21.47
C ILE A 73 29.18 9.70 20.54
N VAL A 74 29.40 9.37 19.27
CA VAL A 74 28.35 8.90 18.35
C VAL A 74 27.89 7.50 18.77
N ARG A 75 28.69 6.74 19.54
CA ARG A 75 28.27 5.42 20.07
C ARG A 75 27.48 5.44 21.38
N LEU A 76 27.41 6.57 22.10
CA LEU A 76 26.72 6.65 23.40
C LEU A 76 25.48 7.55 23.39
N SER A 77 25.20 8.26 22.30
CA SER A 77 24.00 9.09 22.14
C SER A 77 22.84 8.40 21.41
N ALA A 78 22.94 7.08 21.18
CA ALA A 78 21.79 6.21 20.88
C ALA A 78 20.92 5.95 22.13
N THR A 79 21.41 6.28 23.32
CA THR A 79 20.63 6.24 24.57
C THR A 79 20.09 7.63 24.89
N LYS A 80 19.35 8.24 23.96
CA LYS A 80 18.41 9.29 24.36
C LYS A 80 17.28 8.58 25.07
N GLU A 81 17.05 8.92 26.32
CA GLU A 81 15.81 8.61 27.04
C GLU A 81 14.64 8.91 26.11
N ILE A 82 14.02 7.83 25.65
CA ILE A 82 12.77 7.85 24.90
C ILE A 82 11.79 8.54 25.86
N ARG A 83 11.40 9.77 25.54
CA ARG A 83 10.09 10.30 25.98
C ARG A 83 9.14 9.12 25.88
N PRO A 84 8.43 8.68 26.94
CA PRO A 84 7.62 7.48 26.85
C PRO A 84 6.53 7.71 25.81
N GLU A 85 6.84 7.43 24.55
CA GLU A 85 5.90 6.89 23.62
C GLU A 85 5.35 5.66 24.32
N LYS A 86 4.03 5.65 24.45
CA LYS A 86 3.24 4.53 24.93
C LYS A 86 3.91 3.28 24.40
N GLN A 87 4.39 2.40 25.29
CA GLN A 87 5.10 1.18 24.92
C GLN A 87 4.39 0.58 23.72
N GLU A 88 5.01 0.65 22.55
CA GLU A 88 4.63 -0.22 21.45
C GLU A 88 4.87 -1.60 22.03
N GLU A 89 3.80 -2.32 22.36
CA GLU A 89 3.89 -3.75 22.59
C GLU A 89 4.50 -4.30 21.31
N VAL A 90 5.81 -4.51 21.34
CA VAL A 90 6.55 -5.24 20.32
C VAL A 90 5.89 -6.60 20.33
N ILE A 91 5.05 -6.81 19.34
CA ILE A 91 4.36 -8.07 19.17
C ILE A 91 5.48 -9.09 18.93
N VAL A 92 5.71 -9.93 19.93
CA VAL A 92 6.81 -10.89 19.97
C VAL A 92 6.76 -11.72 18.70
N TRP A 93 7.77 -11.54 17.84
CA TRP A 93 7.99 -12.41 16.69
C TRP A 93 8.62 -13.71 17.18
N SER A 94 7.77 -14.58 17.71
CA SER A 94 8.05 -16.00 17.83
C SER A 94 7.11 -16.71 16.87
N GLY A 95 7.63 -17.49 15.92
CA GLY A 95 6.88 -18.30 14.95
C GLY A 95 6.08 -19.45 15.59
N LEU A 96 5.33 -19.13 16.65
CA LEU A 96 4.57 -20.02 17.54
C LEU A 96 3.13 -19.52 17.76
N ASN A 97 2.77 -18.35 17.23
CA ASN A 97 1.39 -17.89 17.30
C ASN A 97 0.54 -18.82 16.46
N LYS A 98 -0.49 -19.40 17.08
CA LYS A 98 -1.45 -20.25 16.38
C LYS A 98 -2.50 -19.38 15.71
N PRO A 99 -3.00 -19.77 14.53
CA PRO A 99 -4.16 -19.12 13.93
C PRO A 99 -5.37 -19.24 14.86
N SER A 100 -6.27 -18.26 14.81
CA SER A 100 -7.48 -18.28 15.64
C SER A 100 -8.34 -19.52 15.34
N GLU A 101 -9.02 -20.05 16.38
CA GLU A 101 -9.92 -21.18 16.22
C GLU A 101 -11.01 -20.88 15.18
N ARG A 102 -11.21 -21.83 14.26
CA ARG A 102 -12.22 -21.73 13.20
C ARG A 102 -13.39 -22.63 13.55
N SER A 103 -14.54 -22.04 13.85
CA SER A 103 -15.81 -22.76 13.88
C SER A 103 -16.18 -23.20 12.46
N LEU A 104 -16.75 -24.39 12.32
CA LEU A 104 -17.31 -24.87 11.04
C LEU A 104 -18.54 -24.06 10.59
N ALA A 105 -19.16 -23.31 11.51
CA ALA A 105 -20.22 -22.37 11.17
C ALA A 105 -19.61 -21.05 10.70
N SER A 106 -19.71 -20.76 9.40
CA SER A 106 -19.34 -19.45 8.85
C SER A 106 -20.17 -18.37 9.56
N GLY A 107 -19.50 -17.34 10.08
CA GLY A 107 -20.17 -16.22 10.72
C GLY A 107 -21.04 -15.43 9.72
N ARG A 108 -21.95 -14.59 10.23
CA ARG A 108 -22.71 -13.67 9.38
C ARG A 108 -21.74 -12.63 8.81
N MET A 109 -21.71 -12.50 7.48
CA MET A 109 -20.95 -11.46 6.79
C MET A 109 -21.50 -10.07 7.14
N GLN A 110 -20.61 -9.17 7.52
CA GLN A 110 -20.87 -7.78 7.88
C GLN A 110 -20.14 -6.85 6.92
N ASN A 111 -20.78 -5.76 6.53
CA ASN A 111 -20.16 -4.75 5.68
C ASN A 111 -19.28 -3.82 6.52
N LEU A 112 -18.04 -3.60 6.09
CA LEU A 112 -17.13 -2.69 6.77
C LEU A 112 -17.44 -1.23 6.44
N THR A 113 -17.22 -0.35 7.41
CA THR A 113 -17.39 1.09 7.23
C THR A 113 -16.32 1.63 6.27
N LYS A 114 -16.76 2.39 5.25
CA LYS A 114 -15.89 3.00 4.24
C LYS A 114 -15.79 4.51 4.42
N GLU A 115 -14.57 5.01 4.35
CA GLU A 115 -14.22 6.43 4.37
C GLU A 115 -13.57 6.78 3.03
N ILE A 116 -14.20 7.69 2.27
CA ILE A 116 -13.68 8.16 0.98
C ILE A 116 -12.87 9.42 1.23
N THR A 117 -11.58 9.39 0.86
CA THR A 117 -10.73 10.58 1.00
C THR A 117 -11.14 11.66 -0.01
N PRO A 118 -11.02 12.96 0.34
CA PRO A 118 -11.36 14.05 -0.60
C PRO A 118 -10.57 14.00 -1.91
N GLY A 119 -9.35 13.47 -1.89
CA GLY A 119 -8.54 13.28 -3.10
C GLY A 119 -9.09 12.20 -4.01
N ALA A 120 -9.66 11.11 -3.46
CA ALA A 120 -10.26 10.05 -4.25
C ALA A 120 -11.54 10.52 -4.96
N SER A 121 -12.44 11.21 -4.24
CA SER A 121 -13.65 11.76 -4.84
C SER A 121 -13.33 12.80 -5.92
N ALA A 122 -12.43 13.74 -5.64
CA ALA A 122 -12.01 14.74 -6.62
C ALA A 122 -11.37 14.14 -7.88
N ALA A 123 -10.59 13.07 -7.74
CA ALA A 123 -10.00 12.38 -8.89
C ALA A 123 -11.06 11.67 -9.76
N VAL A 124 -12.07 11.05 -9.14
CA VAL A 124 -13.20 10.43 -9.84
C VAL A 124 -14.05 11.49 -10.51
N GLU A 125 -14.40 12.58 -9.82
CA GLU A 125 -15.16 13.70 -10.38
C GLU A 125 -14.44 14.36 -11.55
N LYS A 126 -13.12 14.59 -11.42
CA LYS A 126 -12.30 15.13 -12.52
C LYS A 126 -12.31 14.20 -13.73
N TYR A 127 -12.18 12.90 -13.52
CA TYR A 127 -12.26 11.92 -14.61
C TYR A 127 -13.63 11.95 -15.26
N LEU A 128 -14.71 11.90 -14.48
CA LEU A 128 -16.08 12.00 -14.98
C LEU A 128 -16.33 13.31 -15.75
N ALA A 129 -15.77 14.43 -15.29
CA ALA A 129 -15.84 15.70 -16.02
C ALA A 129 -15.10 15.63 -17.37
N THR A 130 -13.89 15.05 -17.40
CA THR A 130 -13.17 14.85 -18.67
C THR A 130 -13.85 13.86 -19.62
N VAL A 131 -14.57 12.86 -19.07
CA VAL A 131 -15.42 11.96 -19.87
C VAL A 131 -16.61 12.73 -20.42
N LYS A 132 -17.31 13.53 -19.60
CA LYS A 132 -18.44 14.37 -20.05
C LYS A 132 -18.04 15.40 -21.11
N GLU A 133 -16.86 16.00 -21.00
CA GLU A 133 -16.31 16.90 -22.03
C GLU A 133 -15.95 16.15 -23.32
N LYS A 134 -15.51 14.89 -23.21
CA LYS A 134 -15.32 14.01 -24.37
C LYS A 134 -16.65 13.50 -24.95
N GLU A 135 -17.68 13.26 -24.14
CA GLU A 135 -19.03 12.87 -24.58
C GLU A 135 -19.72 13.99 -25.37
N ASN A 136 -19.48 15.26 -25.04
CA ASN A 136 -19.92 16.40 -25.86
C ASN A 136 -19.25 16.46 -27.24
N ASN A 137 -18.23 15.63 -27.49
CA ASN A 137 -17.57 15.45 -28.79
C ASN A 137 -17.43 13.95 -29.15
N GLY A 138 -18.22 13.08 -28.51
CA GLY A 138 -17.95 11.64 -28.39
C GLY A 138 -19.22 10.83 -28.47
N GLU A 139 -19.80 10.78 -29.67
CA GLU A 139 -20.56 9.61 -30.07
C GLU A 139 -19.64 8.38 -29.89
N ILE A 140 -20.16 7.28 -29.32
CA ILE A 140 -19.50 5.97 -29.45
C ILE A 140 -19.10 5.84 -30.92
N PRO A 141 -17.81 5.60 -31.25
CA PRO A 141 -17.38 5.66 -32.63
C PRO A 141 -18.24 4.70 -33.45
N ILE A 142 -18.86 5.21 -34.50
CA ILE A 142 -19.65 4.42 -35.44
C ILE A 142 -18.77 3.27 -35.93
N GLY A 143 -19.20 2.04 -35.64
CA GLY A 143 -18.43 0.81 -35.85
C GLY A 143 -17.93 0.11 -34.57
N ALA A 144 -18.14 0.66 -33.37
CA ALA A 144 -17.77 -0.04 -32.12
C ALA A 144 -18.55 -1.36 -31.98
N ALA A 145 -17.85 -2.48 -31.87
CA ALA A 145 -18.48 -3.79 -31.73
C ALA A 145 -19.02 -4.01 -30.31
N CYS A 146 -20.19 -4.66 -30.22
CA CYS A 146 -20.76 -5.06 -28.94
C CYS A 146 -19.80 -6.01 -28.20
N VAL A 147 -19.66 -5.77 -26.91
CA VAL A 147 -18.77 -6.50 -26.01
C VAL A 147 -19.35 -7.83 -25.56
N ASN A 148 -20.68 -7.96 -25.56
CA ASN A 148 -21.34 -9.17 -25.08
C ASN A 148 -20.96 -10.39 -25.94
N ASN A 149 -20.71 -11.53 -25.28
CA ASN A 149 -20.30 -12.77 -25.94
C ASN A 149 -21.28 -13.15 -27.05
N SER A 150 -20.77 -13.53 -28.23
CA SER A 150 -21.50 -13.84 -29.47
C SER A 150 -22.27 -12.71 -30.15
N CYS A 151 -22.37 -11.52 -29.56
CA CYS A 151 -23.04 -10.41 -30.21
C CYS A 151 -22.15 -9.80 -31.30
N LYS A 152 -22.65 -9.72 -32.53
CA LYS A 152 -21.92 -9.19 -33.69
C LYS A 152 -22.36 -7.78 -34.09
N THR A 153 -23.29 -7.18 -33.34
CA THR A 153 -23.82 -5.86 -33.63
C THR A 153 -22.74 -4.79 -33.42
N THR A 154 -22.60 -3.89 -34.38
CA THR A 154 -21.75 -2.70 -34.29
C THR A 154 -22.61 -1.48 -34.04
N TYR A 155 -22.12 -0.55 -33.23
CA TYR A 155 -22.79 0.71 -32.94
C TYR A 155 -22.86 1.58 -34.18
N ASN A 156 -24.06 1.95 -34.64
CA ASN A 156 -24.28 2.86 -35.77
C ASN A 156 -25.02 4.16 -35.36
N GLY A 157 -25.16 4.41 -34.06
CA GLY A 157 -25.92 5.54 -33.52
C GLY A 157 -26.83 5.14 -32.35
N PRO A 158 -27.54 6.10 -31.74
CA PRO A 158 -28.37 5.87 -30.55
C PRO A 158 -29.49 4.85 -30.75
N GLU A 159 -30.01 4.75 -31.98
CA GLU A 159 -31.00 3.75 -32.40
C GLU A 159 -30.51 2.31 -32.22
N THR A 160 -29.20 2.06 -32.33
CA THR A 160 -28.59 0.75 -32.11
C THR A 160 -28.72 0.28 -30.67
N ASN A 161 -28.77 1.20 -29.70
CA ASN A 161 -28.96 0.85 -28.29
C ASN A 161 -30.35 0.26 -28.04
N SER A 162 -31.34 0.64 -28.85
CA SER A 162 -32.71 0.11 -28.78
C SER A 162 -32.85 -1.26 -29.44
N THR A 163 -31.80 -1.76 -30.11
CA THR A 163 -31.81 -3.11 -30.70
C THR A 163 -31.53 -4.18 -29.64
N ALA A 164 -32.08 -5.36 -29.88
CA ALA A 164 -32.02 -6.45 -28.93
C ALA A 164 -30.66 -7.18 -29.02
N CYS A 165 -29.87 -7.17 -27.94
CA CYS A 165 -28.57 -7.82 -27.89
C CYS A 165 -28.70 -9.31 -27.56
N VAL A 166 -28.55 -10.16 -28.58
CA VAL A 166 -28.53 -11.63 -28.41
C VAL A 166 -27.11 -12.09 -28.06
N HIS A 167 -26.92 -12.58 -26.84
CA HIS A 167 -25.62 -12.93 -26.28
C HIS A 167 -25.66 -14.12 -25.32
N HIS A 168 -24.48 -14.62 -24.94
CA HIS A 168 -24.33 -15.58 -23.85
C HIS A 168 -23.94 -14.86 -22.54
N PRO A 169 -24.76 -14.89 -21.46
CA PRO A 169 -24.39 -14.35 -20.15
C PRO A 169 -23.44 -15.28 -19.37
N GLY A 170 -23.26 -16.52 -19.84
CA GLY A 170 -22.35 -17.50 -19.24
C GLY A 170 -20.89 -17.34 -19.67
N VAL A 171 -20.03 -18.14 -19.05
CA VAL A 171 -18.60 -18.22 -19.37
C VAL A 171 -18.32 -19.38 -20.33
N ALA A 172 -17.25 -19.26 -21.11
CA ALA A 172 -16.76 -20.34 -21.96
C ALA A 172 -16.13 -21.45 -21.11
N ILE A 173 -16.53 -22.70 -21.34
CA ILE A 173 -16.01 -23.88 -20.66
C ILE A 173 -15.32 -24.77 -21.70
N PHE A 174 -14.08 -25.14 -21.41
CA PHE A 174 -13.26 -26.06 -22.21
C PHE A 174 -12.84 -27.24 -21.34
N HIS A 175 -13.52 -28.39 -21.49
CA HIS A 175 -13.29 -29.59 -20.67
C HIS A 175 -13.43 -30.84 -21.56
N GLU A 176 -12.51 -31.80 -21.44
CA GLU A 176 -12.55 -33.09 -22.18
C GLU A 176 -12.70 -32.92 -23.71
N GLY A 177 -12.04 -31.92 -24.30
CA GLY A 177 -12.13 -31.65 -25.73
C GLY A 177 -13.46 -31.02 -26.19
N MET A 178 -14.41 -30.83 -25.29
CA MET A 178 -15.68 -30.15 -25.53
C MET A 178 -15.58 -28.67 -25.18
N LYS A 179 -16.22 -27.84 -25.99
CA LYS A 179 -16.28 -26.38 -25.87
C LYS A 179 -17.75 -25.94 -25.79
N TYR A 180 -18.13 -25.21 -24.76
CA TYR A 180 -19.53 -24.76 -24.59
C TYR A 180 -19.66 -23.58 -23.64
N TRP A 181 -20.79 -22.87 -23.73
CA TRP A 181 -21.15 -21.81 -22.78
C TRP A 181 -21.88 -22.38 -21.57
N SER A 182 -21.57 -21.90 -20.36
CA SER A 182 -22.25 -22.33 -19.15
C SER A 182 -23.76 -22.06 -19.14
N CYS A 183 -24.24 -21.05 -19.91
CA CYS A 183 -25.66 -20.68 -19.96
C CYS A 183 -26.56 -21.71 -20.68
N CYS A 184 -26.08 -22.30 -21.78
CA CYS A 184 -26.90 -23.12 -22.67
C CYS A 184 -26.31 -24.51 -22.92
N LYS A 185 -25.08 -24.76 -22.47
CA LYS A 185 -24.35 -26.04 -22.54
C LYS A 185 -24.40 -26.71 -23.93
N ARG A 186 -24.48 -25.91 -25.00
CA ARG A 186 -24.39 -26.36 -26.40
C ARG A 186 -22.95 -26.77 -26.71
N LYS A 187 -22.68 -28.08 -26.66
CA LYS A 187 -21.33 -28.64 -26.79
C LYS A 187 -20.89 -28.71 -28.25
N THR A 188 -19.69 -28.22 -28.53
CA THR A 188 -18.99 -28.40 -29.80
C THR A 188 -17.58 -28.92 -29.55
N SER A 189 -17.07 -29.77 -30.43
CA SER A 189 -15.66 -30.20 -30.41
C SER A 189 -14.76 -29.16 -31.09
N ASP A 190 -15.26 -28.52 -32.15
CA ASP A 190 -14.53 -27.52 -32.92
C ASP A 190 -14.60 -26.11 -32.32
N PHE A 191 -13.49 -25.36 -32.39
CA PHE A 191 -13.40 -24.00 -31.85
C PHE A 191 -14.12 -22.97 -32.73
N SER A 192 -14.09 -23.16 -34.05
CA SER A 192 -14.79 -22.26 -34.98
C SER A 192 -16.30 -22.37 -34.77
N SER A 193 -16.81 -23.61 -34.64
CA SER A 193 -18.21 -23.88 -34.33
C SER A 193 -18.65 -23.30 -32.98
N PHE A 194 -17.75 -23.24 -31.99
CA PHE A 194 -18.00 -22.61 -30.69
C PHE A 194 -18.16 -21.08 -30.81
N LEU A 195 -17.25 -20.42 -31.54
CA LEU A 195 -17.30 -18.96 -31.76
C LEU A 195 -18.52 -18.53 -32.59
N SER A 196 -19.01 -19.40 -33.48
CA SER A 196 -20.18 -19.13 -34.31
C SER A 196 -21.53 -19.34 -33.58
N GLN A 197 -21.54 -19.87 -32.36
CA GLN A 197 -22.79 -20.10 -31.63
C GLN A 197 -23.52 -18.78 -31.38
N GLU A 198 -24.81 -18.76 -31.73
CA GLU A 198 -25.69 -17.63 -31.42
C GLU A 198 -25.99 -17.57 -29.92
N GLY A 199 -26.15 -16.34 -29.43
CA GLY A 199 -26.44 -16.08 -28.02
C GLY A 199 -27.68 -16.82 -27.51
N CYS A 200 -27.68 -17.13 -26.23
CA CYS A 200 -28.76 -17.86 -25.56
C CYS A 200 -29.79 -16.92 -24.91
N THR A 201 -29.48 -15.62 -24.78
CA THR A 201 -30.29 -14.65 -24.04
C THR A 201 -30.30 -13.30 -24.74
N THR A 202 -31.42 -12.59 -24.64
CA THR A 202 -31.60 -11.24 -25.18
C THR A 202 -31.47 -10.21 -24.05
N GLY A 203 -30.70 -9.15 -24.27
CA GLY A 203 -30.53 -8.05 -23.31
C GLY A 203 -30.07 -6.76 -23.97
N GLU A 204 -29.41 -5.90 -23.21
CA GLU A 204 -28.89 -4.62 -23.70
C GLU A 204 -27.45 -4.73 -24.22
N HIS A 205 -27.12 -3.93 -25.23
CA HIS A 205 -25.77 -3.84 -25.76
C HIS A 205 -24.82 -3.21 -24.75
N LYS A 206 -23.62 -3.81 -24.60
CA LYS A 206 -22.51 -3.21 -23.87
C LYS A 206 -21.44 -2.80 -24.87
N TRP A 207 -21.04 -1.54 -24.83
CA TRP A 207 -20.02 -0.98 -25.72
C TRP A 207 -18.66 -0.82 -25.04
N SER A 208 -18.62 -0.92 -23.70
CA SER A 208 -17.40 -0.87 -22.88
C SER A 208 -17.22 -2.17 -22.10
N LYS A 209 -15.98 -2.69 -22.05
CA LYS A 209 -15.60 -3.85 -21.24
C LYS A 209 -15.18 -3.36 -19.86
N ASN A 210 -15.87 -3.83 -18.82
CA ASN A 210 -15.25 -3.88 -17.50
C ASN A 210 -14.26 -5.05 -17.50
N GLU A 211 -12.97 -4.76 -17.45
CA GLU A 211 -11.90 -5.74 -17.39
C GLU A 211 -11.83 -6.32 -15.96
N ARG A 212 -11.92 -7.64 -15.85
CA ARG A 212 -11.61 -8.32 -14.58
C ARG A 212 -10.10 -8.43 -14.42
N VAL A 213 -9.60 -7.92 -13.31
CA VAL A 213 -8.17 -7.88 -13.00
C VAL A 213 -7.89 -8.76 -11.79
N ASP A 214 -7.32 -9.94 -12.03
CA ASP A 214 -6.99 -10.92 -10.98
C ASP A 214 -5.69 -10.57 -10.25
N LYS A 215 -4.72 -9.99 -10.97
CA LYS A 215 -3.41 -9.60 -10.44
C LYS A 215 -3.37 -8.12 -10.13
N ILE A 216 -3.55 -7.79 -8.85
CA ILE A 216 -3.37 -6.45 -8.31
C ILE A 216 -2.23 -6.45 -7.31
N ARG A 217 -1.45 -5.36 -7.27
CA ARG A 217 -0.41 -5.22 -6.27
C ARG A 217 -1.06 -4.98 -4.91
N GLU A 218 -0.65 -5.77 -3.94
CA GLU A 218 -1.07 -5.68 -2.54
C GLU A 218 0.15 -5.70 -1.61
N ASP A 219 0.01 -5.08 -0.45
CA ASP A 219 1.01 -5.06 0.60
C ASP A 219 0.30 -5.07 1.96
N TRP A 220 0.90 -5.67 2.98
CA TRP A 220 0.30 -5.68 4.31
C TRP A 220 1.35 -5.58 5.40
N PHE A 221 0.96 -4.96 6.51
CA PHE A 221 1.77 -4.91 7.72
C PHE A 221 0.89 -4.84 8.96
N SER A 222 1.40 -5.31 10.10
CA SER A 222 0.74 -5.20 11.39
C SER A 222 1.38 -4.10 12.22
N ARG A 223 0.57 -3.26 12.89
CA ARG A 223 1.06 -2.26 13.85
C ARG A 223 0.02 -2.04 14.95
N LEU A 224 0.45 -2.01 16.21
CA LEU A 224 -0.37 -1.60 17.36
C LEU A 224 -1.72 -2.34 17.48
N GLY A 225 -1.75 -3.65 17.19
CA GLY A 225 -2.97 -4.44 17.23
C GLY A 225 -3.92 -4.21 16.04
N TYR A 226 -3.42 -3.62 14.95
CA TYR A 226 -4.13 -3.47 13.69
C TYR A 226 -3.36 -4.13 12.55
N ILE A 227 -4.10 -4.72 11.62
CA ILE A 227 -3.60 -5.17 10.32
C ILE A 227 -3.93 -4.10 9.29
N HIS A 228 -2.92 -3.60 8.61
CA HIS A 228 -3.06 -2.69 7.48
C HIS A 228 -2.85 -3.46 6.20
N LEU A 229 -3.90 -3.62 5.39
CA LEU A 229 -3.86 -4.23 4.07
C LEU A 229 -4.05 -3.15 3.01
N ASN A 230 -3.04 -2.93 2.18
CA ASN A 230 -3.04 -1.94 1.11
C ASN A 230 -3.23 -2.62 -0.23
N VAL A 231 -4.23 -2.17 -0.99
CA VAL A 231 -4.44 -2.59 -2.39
C VAL A 231 -4.17 -1.40 -3.30
N TYR A 232 -3.19 -1.50 -4.18
CA TYR A 232 -2.75 -0.41 -5.04
C TYR A 232 -3.55 -0.36 -6.33
N CYS A 233 -4.58 0.47 -6.35
CA CYS A 233 -5.38 0.78 -7.53
C CYS A 233 -5.68 2.28 -7.60
N LYS A 234 -5.82 2.80 -8.84
CA LYS A 234 -6.16 4.19 -9.10
C LYS A 234 -7.62 4.31 -9.54
N GLY A 235 -8.28 5.38 -9.10
CA GLY A 235 -9.63 5.71 -9.57
C GLY A 235 -10.68 4.72 -9.07
N SER A 236 -10.59 4.34 -7.79
CA SER A 236 -11.56 3.47 -7.16
C SER A 236 -12.89 4.19 -6.93
N ILE A 237 -14.01 3.57 -7.30
CA ILE A 237 -15.36 4.13 -7.10
C ILE A 237 -15.91 3.62 -5.78
N GLY A 238 -15.86 4.46 -4.73
CA GLY A 238 -16.20 4.05 -3.37
C GLY A 238 -17.62 3.50 -3.19
N ASP A 239 -18.58 3.97 -3.98
CA ASP A 239 -19.97 3.48 -3.91
C ASP A 239 -20.15 2.09 -4.49
N GLN A 240 -19.33 1.70 -5.45
CA GLN A 240 -19.39 0.39 -6.09
C GLN A 240 -18.43 -0.64 -5.45
N CYS A 241 -17.54 -0.20 -4.57
CA CYS A 241 -16.68 -1.10 -3.82
C CYS A 241 -17.42 -1.70 -2.62
N VAL A 242 -17.31 -3.01 -2.45
CA VAL A 242 -17.95 -3.79 -1.39
C VAL A 242 -16.89 -4.53 -0.57
N PHE A 243 -16.99 -4.45 0.75
CA PHE A 243 -16.07 -5.08 1.70
C PHE A 243 -16.88 -5.78 2.78
N GLU A 244 -16.85 -7.10 2.78
CA GLU A 244 -17.62 -7.95 3.68
C GLU A 244 -16.70 -8.83 4.50
N THR A 245 -16.98 -8.97 5.80
CA THR A 245 -16.21 -9.84 6.68
C THR A 245 -17.08 -10.54 7.70
N ASP A 246 -16.73 -11.79 8.02
CA ASP A 246 -17.30 -12.54 9.15
C ASP A 246 -16.36 -12.55 10.38
N GLY A 247 -15.29 -11.75 10.35
CA GLY A 247 -14.26 -11.68 11.38
C GLY A 247 -13.04 -12.58 11.12
N LEU A 248 -13.14 -13.59 10.27
CA LEU A 248 -12.03 -14.49 9.89
C LEU A 248 -11.76 -14.50 8.38
N THR A 249 -12.78 -14.18 7.60
CA THR A 249 -12.77 -14.11 6.14
C THR A 249 -13.08 -12.68 5.74
N LEU A 250 -12.33 -12.15 4.79
CA LEU A 250 -12.54 -10.82 4.22
C LEU A 250 -12.74 -10.95 2.71
N ARG A 251 -13.95 -10.63 2.25
CA ARG A 251 -14.33 -10.60 0.84
C ARG A 251 -14.37 -9.16 0.36
N THR A 252 -13.70 -8.88 -0.74
CA THR A 252 -13.58 -7.53 -1.28
C THR A 252 -13.86 -7.53 -2.77
N THR A 253 -14.81 -6.72 -3.21
CA THR A 253 -15.07 -6.40 -4.61
C THR A 253 -14.69 -4.95 -4.83
N ILE A 254 -13.62 -4.73 -5.59
CA ILE A 254 -13.04 -3.40 -5.82
C ILE A 254 -13.28 -3.00 -7.28
N VAL A 255 -14.02 -1.89 -7.47
CA VAL A 255 -14.20 -1.27 -8.78
C VAL A 255 -13.21 -0.11 -8.90
N HIS A 256 -12.26 -0.22 -9.82
CA HIS A 256 -11.17 0.73 -10.05
C HIS A 256 -10.97 1.04 -11.53
N GLY A 257 -9.93 1.81 -11.86
CA GLY A 257 -9.74 2.29 -13.23
C GLY A 257 -10.87 3.21 -13.68
N PHE A 258 -11.46 3.96 -12.74
CA PHE A 258 -12.61 4.84 -12.97
C PHE A 258 -13.88 4.12 -13.44
N GLY A 259 -14.04 2.84 -13.07
CA GLY A 259 -15.21 2.04 -13.42
C GLY A 259 -14.92 0.96 -14.46
N ASP A 260 -13.76 1.03 -15.12
CA ASP A 260 -13.39 0.09 -16.19
C ASP A 260 -12.86 -1.24 -15.66
N LYS A 261 -12.47 -1.34 -14.39
CA LYS A 261 -11.80 -2.52 -13.85
C LYS A 261 -12.48 -3.03 -12.58
N ILE A 262 -12.63 -4.34 -12.48
CA ILE A 262 -13.19 -5.01 -11.30
C ILE A 262 -12.19 -6.04 -10.79
N THR A 263 -11.89 -6.00 -9.50
CA THR A 263 -11.01 -6.95 -8.83
C THR A 263 -11.73 -7.54 -7.63
N ASP A 264 -11.92 -8.86 -7.65
CA ASP A 264 -12.48 -9.62 -6.55
C ASP A 264 -11.35 -10.34 -5.80
N LYS A 265 -11.31 -10.18 -4.48
CA LYS A 265 -10.33 -10.86 -3.60
C LYS A 265 -11.04 -11.43 -2.38
N ASN A 266 -10.58 -12.61 -1.97
CA ASN A 266 -11.01 -13.25 -0.74
C ASN A 266 -9.78 -13.58 0.10
N TYR A 267 -9.77 -13.13 1.35
CA TYR A 267 -8.69 -13.36 2.30
C TYR A 267 -9.22 -14.17 3.47
N ASP A 268 -8.73 -15.40 3.61
CA ASP A 268 -8.93 -16.18 4.83
C ASP A 268 -7.88 -15.71 5.84
N LEU A 269 -8.22 -14.74 6.67
CA LEU A 269 -7.28 -14.05 7.57
C LEU A 269 -6.67 -15.01 8.59
N PHE A 270 -5.40 -14.80 8.97
CA PHE A 270 -4.70 -15.66 9.93
C PHE A 270 -5.36 -15.70 11.31
N GLY A 271 -5.83 -14.56 11.80
CA GLY A 271 -6.52 -14.43 13.07
C GLY A 271 -7.84 -13.67 12.96
N ALA A 272 -8.59 -13.66 14.05
CA ALA A 272 -9.85 -12.95 14.14
C ALA A 272 -9.65 -11.42 14.19
N ILE A 273 -10.53 -10.69 13.50
CA ILE A 273 -10.62 -9.24 13.55
C ILE A 273 -11.95 -8.81 14.18
N VAL A 274 -12.01 -7.57 14.66
CA VAL A 274 -13.23 -6.92 15.16
C VAL A 274 -13.81 -6.06 14.04
N PRO A 275 -14.91 -6.47 13.37
CA PRO A 275 -15.45 -5.74 12.22
C PRO A 275 -15.89 -4.31 12.55
N GLU A 276 -16.44 -4.09 13.76
CA GLU A 276 -16.97 -2.80 14.20
C GLU A 276 -15.89 -1.73 14.37
N GLU A 277 -14.68 -2.12 14.74
CA GLU A 277 -13.51 -1.24 14.87
C GLU A 277 -12.63 -1.22 13.61
N SER A 278 -12.99 -2.02 12.61
CA SER A 278 -12.28 -2.09 11.33
C SER A 278 -12.87 -1.08 10.34
N LYS A 279 -12.01 -0.45 9.55
CA LYS A 279 -12.42 0.57 8.58
C LYS A 279 -11.65 0.47 7.27
N ILE A 280 -12.29 0.93 6.21
CA ILE A 280 -11.72 0.99 4.87
C ILE A 280 -11.51 2.46 4.48
N ILE A 281 -10.30 2.81 4.07
CA ILE A 281 -9.95 4.15 3.59
C ILE A 281 -9.70 4.07 2.09
N ILE A 282 -10.54 4.72 1.31
CA ILE A 282 -10.42 4.77 -0.16
C ILE A 282 -9.64 6.03 -0.53
N GLY A 283 -8.37 5.81 -0.88
CA GLY A 283 -7.44 6.83 -1.36
C GLY A 283 -7.46 7.00 -2.89
N GLU A 284 -6.77 8.03 -3.38
CA GLU A 284 -6.65 8.30 -4.83
C GLU A 284 -5.90 7.16 -5.57
N ARG A 285 -4.89 6.58 -4.92
CA ARG A 285 -3.92 5.64 -5.53
C ARG A 285 -3.88 4.26 -4.88
N LYS A 286 -4.60 4.08 -3.78
CA LYS A 286 -4.67 2.83 -3.03
C LYS A 286 -5.92 2.81 -2.15
N ILE A 287 -6.35 1.61 -1.80
CA ILE A 287 -7.34 1.34 -0.76
C ILE A 287 -6.59 0.77 0.44
N GLU A 288 -6.82 1.35 1.62
CA GLU A 288 -6.20 0.92 2.87
C GLU A 288 -7.28 0.31 3.76
N MET A 289 -7.17 -0.98 4.03
CA MET A 289 -8.05 -1.71 4.94
C MET A 289 -7.35 -1.77 6.29
N VAL A 290 -7.91 -1.08 7.27
CA VAL A 290 -7.38 -1.01 8.64
C VAL A 290 -8.25 -1.92 9.49
N LEU A 291 -7.75 -3.13 9.76
CA LEU A 291 -8.49 -4.19 10.44
C LEU A 291 -8.02 -4.30 11.88
N LYS A 292 -8.93 -4.15 12.85
CA LYS A 292 -8.62 -4.29 14.27
C LYS A 292 -8.47 -5.77 14.60
N GLN A 293 -7.32 -6.19 15.14
CA GLN A 293 -7.17 -7.56 15.62
C GLN A 293 -8.02 -7.77 16.89
N ALA A 294 -8.72 -8.89 16.98
CA ALA A 294 -9.46 -9.27 18.19
C ALA A 294 -8.49 -9.60 19.34
N GLU A 295 -7.39 -10.28 19.01
CA GLU A 295 -6.28 -10.53 19.92
C GLU A 295 -5.03 -9.84 19.34
N PRO A 296 -4.28 -9.04 20.13
CA PRO A 296 -3.10 -8.30 19.66
C PRO A 296 -1.88 -9.23 19.47
N LEU A 297 -2.06 -10.27 18.65
CA LEU A 297 -1.05 -11.28 18.34
C LEU A 297 -0.35 -10.96 17.02
N GLY A 298 0.90 -11.41 16.92
CA GLY A 298 1.74 -11.15 15.76
C GLY A 298 1.37 -12.13 14.67
N TRP A 299 0.87 -11.64 13.55
CA TRP A 299 0.53 -12.49 12.43
C TRP A 299 1.81 -12.81 11.65
N PRO A 300 2.25 -14.07 11.56
CA PRO A 300 3.40 -14.43 10.74
C PRO A 300 3.08 -14.31 9.25
N LYS A 301 1.80 -14.44 8.88
CA LYS A 301 1.27 -14.29 7.54
C LYS A 301 -0.12 -13.66 7.59
N LEU A 302 -0.53 -13.01 6.50
CA LEU A 302 -1.87 -12.42 6.39
C LEU A 302 -2.95 -13.49 6.29
N VAL A 303 -2.70 -14.51 5.48
CA VAL A 303 -3.69 -15.52 5.07
C VAL A 303 -3.38 -16.87 5.74
N TYR A 304 -4.41 -17.51 6.25
CA TYR A 304 -4.38 -18.86 6.76
C TYR A 304 -4.33 -19.87 5.62
N SER A 305 -3.35 -20.78 5.69
CA SER A 305 -3.24 -21.94 4.79
C SER A 305 -3.26 -23.21 5.64
N PRO A 306 -4.21 -24.14 5.43
CA PRO A 306 -4.29 -25.39 6.19
C PRO A 306 -3.04 -26.27 6.00
N GLU A 307 -2.50 -26.34 4.79
CA GLU A 307 -1.43 -27.26 4.41
C GLU A 307 -0.08 -26.87 5.04
N GLU A 308 0.20 -25.58 5.12
CA GLU A 308 1.44 -25.06 5.71
C GLU A 308 1.40 -25.07 7.24
N ASN A 309 0.23 -24.83 7.84
CA ASN A 309 0.08 -24.75 9.29
C ASN A 309 0.03 -26.13 9.98
N GLN A 310 -0.21 -27.22 9.22
CA GLN A 310 -0.11 -28.59 9.73
C GLN A 310 1.34 -29.12 9.78
N GLN A 311 2.23 -28.59 8.94
CA GLN A 311 3.64 -29.02 8.95
C GLN A 311 4.42 -28.47 10.16
N GLU A 312 4.09 -27.27 10.63
CA GLU A 312 4.74 -26.66 11.81
C GLU A 312 4.33 -27.32 13.14
N SER A 313 3.15 -27.95 13.23
CA SER A 313 2.67 -28.58 14.47
C SER A 313 3.26 -29.98 14.73
N VAL A 314 3.90 -30.60 13.73
CA VAL A 314 4.47 -31.96 13.83
C VAL A 314 5.98 -31.94 14.12
N GLN A 315 6.64 -30.77 14.00
CA GLN A 315 8.07 -30.60 14.28
C GLN A 315 8.39 -30.02 15.67
N SER A 316 7.38 -29.87 16.54
CA SER A 316 7.53 -29.43 17.94
C SER A 316 7.50 -30.59 18.93
#